data_AF-A0AB39XT94-F1
#
_entry.id   AF-A0AB39XT94-F1
#
_cell.length_a   1.000
_cell.length_b   1.000
_cell.length_c   1.000
_cell.angle_alpha   90.00
_cell.angle_beta   90.00
_cell.angle_gamma   90.00
#
_symmetry.space_group_name_H-M   'P 1'
#
loop_
_entity.id
_entity.type
_entity.pdbx_description
1 polymer ?
#
loop_
_entity_poly.entity_id
_entity_poly.type
_entity_poly.pdbx_seq_one_letter_code
_entity_poly.pdbx_strand_id
1 'polypeptide(L)'
;MVQTSQAGVCNAVHSVKQRLARWLLVASQGLDSHDLPLTHDVLSRLLGVRRASVTECLSELEDQGVISTHRGHIEITNPDLLRQTSCACFQLIHREYVRQLTSVGRCL
;
A
#
# COMPACT_ATOMS: atom_id res chain seq x y z
N MET A 1 -7.26 -26.76 2.08
CA MET A 1 -6.02 -26.32 2.78
C MET A 1 -5.03 -25.83 1.73
N VAL A 2 -4.85 -24.52 1.58
CA VAL A 2 -3.75 -23.94 0.80
C VAL A 2 -3.10 -22.89 1.70
N GLN A 3 -1.91 -23.21 2.20
CA GLN A 3 -1.23 -22.49 3.30
C GLN A 3 0.24 -22.18 2.99
N THR A 4 0.61 -21.99 1.72
CA THR A 4 2.03 -21.72 1.38
C THR A 4 2.15 -20.72 0.22
N SER A 5 2.85 -19.61 0.49
CA SER A 5 3.33 -18.58 -0.47
C SER A 5 2.38 -17.43 -0.86
N GLN A 6 1.57 -16.88 0.06
CA GLN A 6 0.63 -15.80 -0.29
C GLN A 6 1.28 -14.49 -0.81
N ALA A 7 2.51 -14.16 -0.39
CA ALA A 7 3.20 -12.95 -0.88
C ALA A 7 3.65 -13.06 -2.35
N GLY A 8 4.18 -14.23 -2.75
CA GLY A 8 4.61 -14.50 -4.13
C GLY A 8 3.43 -14.59 -5.10
N VAL A 9 2.33 -15.23 -4.66
CA VAL A 9 1.10 -15.32 -5.45
C VAL A 9 0.41 -13.95 -5.55
N CYS A 10 0.41 -13.13 -4.49
CA CYS A 10 -0.11 -11.76 -4.58
C CYS A 10 0.69 -10.90 -5.58
N ASN A 11 2.02 -11.04 -5.61
CA ASN A 11 2.86 -10.32 -6.57
C ASN A 11 2.68 -10.80 -8.02
N ALA A 12 2.34 -12.08 -8.22
CA ALA A 12 2.15 -12.68 -9.54
C ALA A 12 0.71 -12.51 -10.09
N VAL A 13 -0.28 -12.36 -9.21
CA VAL A 13 -1.72 -12.38 -9.58
C VAL A 13 -2.36 -10.99 -9.50
N HIS A 14 -1.87 -10.08 -8.66
CA HIS A 14 -2.48 -8.75 -8.46
C HIS A 14 -1.62 -7.63 -9.03
N SER A 15 -2.29 -6.61 -9.56
CA SER A 15 -1.63 -5.42 -10.11
C SER A 15 -0.84 -4.67 -9.02
N VAL A 16 0.18 -3.91 -9.45
CA VAL A 16 0.95 -3.03 -8.57
C VAL A 16 0.02 -2.06 -7.82
N LYS A 17 -1.03 -1.56 -8.49
CA LYS A 17 -2.06 -0.68 -7.91
C LYS A 17 -2.79 -1.33 -6.73
N GLN A 18 -3.28 -2.56 -6.89
CA GLN A 18 -3.97 -3.28 -5.81
C GLN A 18 -3.07 -3.53 -4.60
N ARG A 19 -1.79 -3.83 -4.86
CA ARG A 19 -0.78 -4.04 -3.80
C ARG A 19 -0.46 -2.74 -3.06
N LEU A 20 -0.34 -1.64 -3.80
CA LEU A 20 -0.11 -0.30 -3.26
C LEU A 20 -1.31 0.18 -2.43
N ALA A 21 -2.53 0.04 -2.94
CA ALA A 21 -3.76 0.37 -2.20
C ALA A 21 -3.86 -0.39 -0.87
N ARG A 22 -3.55 -1.70 -0.89
CA ARG A 22 -3.46 -2.52 0.32
C ARG A 22 -2.40 -2.00 1.29
N TRP A 23 -1.21 -1.65 0.79
CA TRP A 23 -0.13 -1.16 1.64
C TRP A 23 -0.52 0.14 2.36
N LEU A 24 -1.12 1.10 1.63
CA LEU A 24 -1.58 2.37 2.19
C LEU A 24 -2.63 2.17 3.30
N LEU A 25 -3.59 1.25 3.10
CA LEU A 25 -4.58 0.92 4.13
C LEU A 25 -3.95 0.34 5.41
N VAL A 26 -2.97 -0.55 5.28
CA VAL A 26 -2.31 -1.14 6.45
C VAL A 26 -1.44 -0.11 7.16
N ALA A 27 -0.72 0.74 6.41
CA ALA A 27 0.07 1.82 6.99
C ALA A 27 -0.82 2.81 7.75
N SER A 28 -1.96 3.18 7.18
CA SER A 28 -2.94 4.07 7.81
C SER A 28 -3.51 3.49 9.10
N GLN A 29 -3.87 2.20 9.10
CA GLN A 29 -4.34 1.52 10.32
C GLN A 29 -3.24 1.37 11.37
N GLY A 30 -1.98 1.17 10.96
CA GLY A 30 -0.86 1.03 11.88
C GLY A 30 -0.43 2.34 12.53
N LEU A 31 -0.63 3.48 11.85
CA LEU A 31 -0.31 4.82 12.32
C LEU A 31 -1.52 5.54 12.96
N ASP A 32 -2.71 4.95 12.87
CA ASP A 32 -3.98 5.60 13.23
C ASP A 32 -4.13 6.99 12.57
N SER A 33 -3.70 7.08 11.31
CA SER A 33 -3.65 8.33 10.52
C SER A 33 -3.96 8.07 9.06
N HIS A 34 -4.64 9.02 8.40
CA HIS A 34 -4.86 9.00 6.96
C HIS A 34 -3.78 9.77 6.18
N ASP A 35 -2.94 10.55 6.86
CA ASP A 35 -1.74 11.17 6.29
C ASP A 35 -0.53 10.29 6.60
N LEU A 36 0.17 9.89 5.54
CA LEU A 36 1.32 9.01 5.60
C LEU A 36 2.58 9.76 5.14
N PRO A 37 3.58 9.97 6.02
CA PRO A 37 4.82 10.69 5.70
C PRO A 37 5.77 9.80 4.88
N LEU A 38 5.45 9.60 3.60
CA LEU A 38 6.09 8.63 2.73
C LEU A 38 6.34 9.20 1.33
N THR A 39 7.43 8.75 0.72
CA THR A 39 7.78 9.12 -0.66
C THR A 39 7.52 7.96 -1.62
N HIS A 40 7.39 8.29 -2.91
CA HIS A 40 7.27 7.28 -3.97
C HIS A 40 8.49 6.33 -4.01
N ASP A 41 9.67 6.84 -3.62
CA ASP A 41 10.90 6.06 -3.58
C ASP A 41 10.84 5.00 -2.47
N VAL A 42 10.38 5.38 -1.27
CA VAL A 42 10.15 4.46 -0.15
C VAL A 42 9.14 3.38 -0.56
N LEU A 43 8.01 3.77 -1.16
CA LEU A 43 7.02 2.82 -1.64
C LEU A 43 7.58 1.84 -2.69
N SER A 44 8.44 2.31 -3.60
CA SER A 44 9.05 1.46 -4.62
C SER A 44 9.95 0.37 -4.02
N ARG A 45 10.74 0.73 -3.01
CA ARG A 45 11.61 -0.19 -2.27
C ARG A 45 10.78 -1.21 -1.49
N LEU A 46 9.72 -0.75 -0.81
CA LEU A 46 8.86 -1.60 0.02
C LEU A 46 8.01 -2.58 -0.81
N LEU A 47 7.54 -2.15 -1.97
CA LEU A 47 6.76 -2.99 -2.87
C LEU A 47 7.65 -3.85 -3.78
N GLY A 48 8.97 -3.61 -3.81
CA GLY A 48 9.90 -4.33 -4.68
C GLY A 48 9.59 -4.12 -6.17
N VAL A 49 9.16 -2.91 -6.55
CA VAL A 49 8.78 -2.56 -7.92
C VAL A 49 9.52 -1.29 -8.36
N ARG A 50 9.46 -0.98 -9.66
CA ARG A 50 10.08 0.25 -10.18
C ARG A 50 9.34 1.48 -9.68
N ARG A 51 10.08 2.56 -9.38
CA ARG A 51 9.51 3.86 -8.99
C ARG A 51 8.51 4.41 -10.02
N ALA A 52 8.75 4.16 -11.31
CA ALA A 52 7.83 4.52 -12.37
C ALA A 52 6.45 3.87 -12.17
N SER A 53 6.40 2.56 -11.90
CA SER A 53 5.14 1.84 -11.65
C SER A 53 4.42 2.33 -10.40
N VAL A 54 5.16 2.71 -9.35
CA VAL A 54 4.57 3.35 -8.16
C VAL A 54 3.96 4.70 -8.51
N THR A 55 4.68 5.51 -9.28
CA THR A 55 4.23 6.85 -9.68
C THR A 55 2.96 6.75 -10.54
N GLU A 56 2.95 5.86 -11.54
CA GLU A 56 1.76 5.58 -12.36
C GLU A 56 0.56 5.16 -11.50
N CYS A 57 0.76 4.22 -10.57
CA CYS A 57 -0.32 3.77 -9.69
C CYS A 57 -0.82 4.86 -8.74
N LEU A 58 0.07 5.72 -8.22
CA LEU A 58 -0.32 6.83 -7.35
C LEU A 58 -1.09 7.89 -8.14
N SER A 59 -0.63 8.24 -9.34
CA SER A 59 -1.35 9.16 -10.22
C SER A 59 -2.74 8.62 -10.58
N GLU A 60 -2.86 7.33 -10.92
CA GLU A 60 -4.19 6.72 -11.17
C GLU A 60 -5.13 6.79 -9.96
N LEU A 61 -4.61 6.62 -8.74
CA LEU A 61 -5.41 6.72 -7.51
C LEU A 61 -5.78 8.17 -7.17
N GLU A 62 -4.88 9.11 -7.44
CA GLU A 62 -5.09 10.54 -7.26
C GLU A 62 -6.13 11.08 -8.25
N ASP A 63 -6.05 10.69 -9.52
CA ASP A 63 -7.04 11.03 -10.56
C ASP A 63 -8.44 10.48 -10.23
N GLN A 64 -8.51 9.38 -9.49
CA GLN A 64 -9.76 8.79 -9.00
C GLN A 64 -10.27 9.43 -7.69
N GLY A 65 -9.55 10.40 -7.12
CA GLY A 65 -9.89 11.02 -5.84
C GLY A 65 -9.79 10.08 -4.64
N VAL A 66 -8.99 9.00 -4.76
CA VAL A 66 -8.79 8.02 -3.70
C VAL A 66 -7.76 8.53 -2.69
N ILE A 67 -6.73 9.18 -3.20
CA ILE A 67 -5.61 9.74 -2.43
C ILE A 67 -5.29 11.15 -2.93
N SER A 68 -4.53 11.89 -2.14
CA SER A 68 -3.82 13.08 -2.60
C SER A 68 -2.34 12.94 -2.29
N THR A 69 -1.49 13.26 -3.27
CA THR A 69 -0.04 13.24 -3.10
C THR A 69 0.48 14.66 -2.95
N HIS A 70 1.29 14.89 -1.91
CA HIS A 70 2.02 16.14 -1.73
C HIS A 70 3.46 15.84 -1.34
N ARG A 71 4.31 16.87 -1.27
CA ARG A 71 5.75 16.66 -1.16
C ARG A 71 6.11 15.90 0.12
N GLY A 72 6.46 14.62 -0.04
CA GLY A 72 6.87 13.74 1.05
C GLY A 72 5.73 13.07 1.81
N HIS A 73 4.48 13.23 1.34
CA HIS A 73 3.30 12.78 2.05
C HIS A 73 2.24 12.24 1.08
N ILE A 74 1.46 11.28 1.57
CA ILE A 74 0.33 10.69 0.86
C ILE A 74 -0.85 10.70 1.82
N GLU A 75 -1.89 11.44 1.45
CA GLU A 75 -3.13 11.52 2.20
C GLU A 75 -4.18 10.59 1.58
N ILE A 76 -4.86 9.79 2.40
CA ILE A 76 -5.97 8.95 1.98
C ILE A 76 -7.26 9.75 2.08
N THR A 77 -7.75 10.26 0.94
CA THR A 77 -8.97 11.06 0.86
C THR A 77 -10.23 10.20 0.90
N ASN A 78 -10.19 8.98 0.33
CA ASN A 78 -11.33 8.07 0.30
C ASN A 78 -10.93 6.63 0.68
N PRO A 79 -10.97 6.29 1.99
CA PRO A 79 -10.61 4.96 2.49
C PRO A 79 -11.48 3.83 1.93
N ASP A 80 -12.75 4.08 1.64
CA ASP A 80 -13.68 3.08 1.12
C ASP A 80 -13.38 2.72 -0.33
N LEU A 81 -13.09 3.72 -1.16
CA LEU A 81 -12.67 3.50 -2.55
C LEU A 81 -11.27 2.86 -2.62
N LEU A 82 -10.38 3.23 -1.70
CA LEU A 82 -9.08 2.58 -1.53
C LEU A 82 -9.23 1.10 -1.15
N ARG A 83 -10.20 0.78 -0.29
CA ARG A 83 -10.53 -0.61 0.10
C ARG A 83 -11.10 -1.41 -1.07
N GLN A 84 -11.96 -0.82 -1.88
CA GLN A 84 -12.48 -1.46 -3.10
C GLN A 84 -11.37 -1.71 -4.13
N THR A 85 -10.37 -0.83 -4.18
CA THR A 85 -9.19 -0.97 -5.05
C THR A 85 -8.17 -1.97 -4.50
N SER A 86 -8.19 -2.25 -3.19
CA SER A 86 -7.29 -3.21 -2.57
C SER A 86 -7.68 -4.65 -2.90
N CYS A 87 -6.69 -5.55 -3.01
CA CYS A 87 -7.00 -6.96 -3.21
C CYS A 87 -7.67 -7.58 -1.96
N ALA A 88 -8.62 -8.51 -2.16
CA ALA A 88 -9.33 -9.21 -1.09
C ALA A 88 -8.40 -10.00 -0.14
N CYS A 89 -7.15 -10.23 -0.54
CA CYS A 89 -6.09 -10.76 0.32
C CYS A 89 -5.83 -9.89 1.57
N PHE A 90 -6.31 -8.65 1.59
CA PHE A 90 -6.35 -7.75 2.76
C PHE A 90 -6.86 -8.44 4.04
N GLN A 91 -7.93 -9.23 3.96
CA GLN A 91 -8.50 -9.95 5.13
C GLN A 91 -7.60 -11.09 5.62
N LEU A 92 -6.80 -11.68 4.72
CA LEU A 92 -6.01 -12.89 4.98
C LEU A 92 -4.58 -12.60 5.46
N ILE A 93 -4.00 -11.46 5.09
CA ILE A 93 -2.55 -11.17 5.24
C ILE A 93 -2.24 -10.16 6.36
N HIS A 94 -3.26 -9.68 7.09
CA HIS A 94 -3.10 -8.66 8.15
C HIS A 94 -2.02 -9.03 9.19
N ARG A 95 -1.89 -10.31 9.56
CA ARG A 95 -0.94 -10.75 10.60
C ARG A 95 0.55 -10.73 10.21
N GLU A 96 0.91 -10.98 8.95
CA GLU A 96 2.34 -11.06 8.57
C GLU A 96 2.89 -9.72 8.07
N TYR A 97 2.04 -8.87 7.50
CA TYR A 97 2.46 -7.56 6.95
C TYR A 97 2.76 -6.52 8.04
N VAL A 98 2.03 -6.57 9.16
CA VAL A 98 2.23 -5.68 10.31
C VAL A 98 3.66 -5.80 10.85
N ARG A 99 4.27 -6.99 10.80
CA ARG A 99 5.65 -7.23 11.25
C ARG A 99 6.70 -6.48 10.41
N GLN A 100 6.46 -6.31 9.10
CA GLN A 100 7.37 -5.55 8.23
C GLN A 100 7.18 -4.04 8.35
N LEU A 101 5.96 -3.57 8.65
CA LEU A 101 5.69 -2.14 8.88
C LEU A 101 6.24 -1.66 10.22
N THR A 102 6.28 -2.51 11.24
CA THR A 102 6.87 -2.15 12.55
C THR A 102 8.39 -1.98 12.52
N SER A 103 9.10 -2.38 11.46
CA SER A 103 10.53 -2.07 11.30
C SER A 103 10.74 -0.72 10.61
N VAL A 104 9.83 -0.29 9.74
CA VAL A 104 9.88 1.01 9.04
C VAL A 104 9.46 2.15 9.97
N GLY A 105 8.40 1.97 10.76
CA GLY A 105 7.94 2.97 11.73
C GLY A 105 8.88 3.21 12.92
N ARG A 106 9.99 2.47 13.01
CA ARG A 106 11.03 2.65 14.05
C ARG A 106 12.21 3.51 13.59
N CYS A 107 12.21 3.95 12.33
CA CYS A 107 13.24 4.81 11.73
C CYS A 107 12.72 6.20 11.33
N LEU A 108 11.49 6.55 11.73
CA LEU A 108 10.96 7.92 11.67
C LEU A 108 10.96 8.52 13.07
#